data_AF-A0A227J8Q7-F1
#
_entry.id   AF-A0A227J8Q7-F1
#
_cell.length_a   1.000
_cell.length_b   1.000
_cell.length_c   1.000
_cell.angle_alpha   90.00
_cell.angle_beta   90.00
_cell.angle_gamma   90.00
#
_symmetry.space_group_name_H-M   'P 1'
#
loop_
_entity.id
_entity.type
_entity.pdbx_description
1 polymer ?
#
loop_
_entity_poly.entity_id
_entity_poly.type
_entity_poly.pdbx_seq_one_letter_code
_entity_poly.pdbx_strand_id
1 'polypeptide(L)' 'MENLLARLLFAQWFPGLIQLKNYQKEWLVNDFRAAFSVVAVALPVAIAYAQLTGVSAIVGLYSCVLPMLVYALMGT' A
#
# COMPACT_ATOMS: atom_id res chain seq x y z
N MET A 1 -9.12 -30.29 10.33
CA MET A 1 -8.17 -29.38 11.02
C MET A 1 -7.32 -28.57 10.04
N GLU A 2 -6.81 -29.18 8.96
CA GLU A 2 -5.95 -28.50 7.97
C GLU A 2 -6.55 -27.21 7.37
N ASN A 3 -7.84 -27.24 6.99
CA ASN A 3 -8.52 -26.05 6.46
C ASN A 3 -8.66 -24.90 7.47
N LEU A 4 -8.70 -25.18 8.77
CA LEU A 4 -8.79 -24.15 9.81
C LEU A 4 -7.43 -23.47 10.01
N LEU A 5 -6.35 -24.26 10.02
CA LEU A 5 -4.99 -23.75 10.11
C LEU A 5 -4.65 -22.88 8.89
N ALA A 6 -5.00 -23.33 7.68
CA ALA A 6 -4.78 -22.55 6.46
C ALA A 6 -5.48 -21.17 6.50
N ARG A 7 -6.71 -21.12 7.02
CA ARG A 7 -7.46 -19.86 7.18
C ARG A 7 -6.84 -18.91 8.20
N LEU A 8 -6.36 -19.44 9.32
CA LEU A 8 -5.70 -18.65 10.36
C LEU A 8 -4.36 -18.10 9.86
N LEU A 9 -3.56 -18.91 9.18
CA LEU A 9 -2.30 -18.50 8.57
C LEU A 9 -2.53 -17.41 7.51
N PHE A 10 -3.54 -17.57 6.65
CA PHE A 10 -3.87 -16.56 5.65
C PHE A 10 -4.29 -15.23 6.29
N ALA A 11 -5.11 -15.27 7.34
CA ALA A 11 -5.51 -14.09 8.11
C ALA A 11 -4.32 -13.39 8.78
N GLN A 12 -3.30 -14.14 9.22
CA GLN A 12 -2.08 -13.59 9.81
C GLN A 12 -1.13 -12.97 8.76
N TRP A 13 -1.06 -13.54 7.55
CA TRP A 13 -0.20 -13.05 6.48
C TRP A 13 -0.82 -11.89 5.69
N PHE A 14 -2.15 -11.81 5.62
CA PHE A 14 -2.89 -10.76 4.89
C PHE A 14 -3.92 -10.03 5.77
N PRO A 15 -3.49 -9.40 6.88
CA PRO A 15 -4.39 -8.65 7.77
C PRO A 15 -5.11 -7.49 7.06
N GLY A 16 -4.49 -6.86 6.07
CA GLY A 16 -5.09 -5.79 5.28
C GLY A 16 -6.36 -6.20 4.52
N LEU A 17 -6.46 -7.47 4.11
CA LEU A 17 -7.70 -8.00 3.50
C LEU A 17 -8.86 -8.07 4.50
N ILE A 18 -8.56 -8.28 5.78
CA ILE A 18 -9.57 -8.28 6.85
C ILE A 18 -10.06 -6.86 7.11
N GLN A 19 -9.14 -5.89 7.14
CA GLN A 19 -9.48 -4.47 7.24
C GLN A 19 -10.33 -4.01 6.04
N LEU A 20 -9.95 -4.41 4.82
CA LEU A 20 -10.71 -4.11 3.62
C LEU A 20 -12.12 -4.70 3.66
N LYS A 21 -12.30 -5.91 4.22
CA LYS A 21 -13.62 -6.52 4.38
C LYS A 21 -14.51 -5.73 5.35
N ASN A 22 -13.93 -5.12 6.37
CA ASN A 22 -14.64 -4.29 7.36
C ASN A 22 -14.66 -2.80 6.98
N TYR A 23 -14.24 -2.47 5.75
CA TYR A 23 -14.13 -1.10 5.29
C TYR A 23 -15.50 -0.45 5.10
N GLN A 24 -15.66 0.76 5.64
CA GLN A 24 -16.91 1.50 5.53
C GLN A 24 -16.84 2.49 4.37
N LYS A 25 -17.88 2.50 3.54
CA LYS A 25 -17.94 3.37 2.34
C LYS A 25 -17.84 4.86 2.67
N GLU A 26 -18.27 5.27 3.86
CA GLU A 26 -18.15 6.64 4.36
C GLU A 26 -16.69 7.12 4.48
N TRP A 27 -15.74 6.21 4.69
CA TRP A 27 -14.32 6.55 4.81
C TRP A 27 -13.68 6.88 3.47
N LEU A 28 -14.27 6.41 2.36
CA LEU A 28 -13.71 6.55 1.02
C LEU A 28 -13.48 8.01 0.63
N VAL A 29 -14.35 8.93 1.05
CA VAL A 29 -14.20 10.36 0.77
C VAL A 29 -12.98 10.94 1.51
N ASN A 30 -12.77 10.54 2.76
CA ASN A 30 -11.64 11.01 3.57
C ASN A 30 -10.34 10.39 3.08
N ASP A 31 -10.35 9.09 2.76
CA ASP A 31 -9.19 8.39 2.22
C ASP A 31 -8.78 8.96 0.86
N PHE A 32 -9.73 9.34 0.00
CA PHE A 32 -9.40 9.95 -1.28
C PHE A 32 -8.73 11.31 -1.11
N ARG A 33 -9.20 12.13 -0.17
CA ARG A 33 -8.57 13.41 0.18
C ARG A 33 -7.15 13.20 0.72
N ALA A 34 -6.97 12.25 1.64
CA ALA A 34 -5.67 11.90 2.19
C ALA A 34 -4.72 11.36 1.10
N ALA A 35 -5.22 10.51 0.21
CA ALA A 35 -4.47 9.94 -0.90
C ALA A 35 -3.94 11.04 -1.83
N PHE A 36 -4.73 12.06 -2.16
CA PHE A 36 -4.23 13.20 -2.94
C PHE A 36 -3.10 13.94 -2.23
N SER A 37 -3.25 14.21 -0.94
CA SER A 37 -2.19 14.86 -0.15
C SER A 37 -0.90 14.04 -0.15
N VAL A 38 -1.01 12.71 0.05
CA VAL A 38 0.14 11.80 0.04
C VAL A 38 0.79 11.75 -1.33
N VAL A 39 0.02 11.56 -2.41
CA VAL A 39 0.53 11.46 -3.79
C VAL A 39 1.23 12.74 -4.22
N ALA A 40 0.68 13.91 -3.87
CA ALA A 40 1.27 15.21 -4.19
C ALA A 40 2.70 15.37 -3.67
N VAL A 41 3.03 14.74 -2.55
CA VAL A 41 4.37 14.78 -1.93
C VAL A 41 5.21 13.56 -2.35
N ALA A 42 4.65 12.35 -2.27
CA ALA A 42 5.38 11.11 -2.48
C ALA A 42 5.89 10.96 -3.93
N LEU A 43 5.09 11.40 -4.92
CA LEU A 43 5.43 11.28 -6.34
C LEU A 43 6.70 12.08 -6.71
N PRO A 44 6.78 13.40 -6.46
CA PRO A 44 8.00 14.15 -6.77
C PRO A 44 9.20 13.70 -5.93
N VAL A 45 9.00 13.30 -4.66
CA VAL A 45 10.07 12.79 -3.80
C VAL A 45 10.67 11.51 -4.37
N ALA A 46 9.83 10.56 -4.79
CA ALA A 46 10.30 9.31 -5.38
C ALA A 46 11.08 9.52 -6.69
N ILE A 47 10.61 10.45 -7.54
CA ILE A 47 11.32 10.84 -8.77
C ILE A 47 12.67 11.47 -8.44
N ALA A 48 12.73 12.39 -7.47
CA ALA A 48 13.96 13.04 -7.06
C ALA A 48 14.99 12.04 -6.53
N TYR A 49 14.58 11.07 -5.69
CA TYR A 49 15.48 10.04 -5.19
C TYR A 49 16.00 9.10 -6.29
N ALA A 50 15.16 8.74 -7.26
CA ALA A 50 15.62 7.97 -8.43
C ALA A 50 16.68 8.74 -9.23
N GLN A 51 16.48 10.04 -9.44
CA GLN A 51 17.45 10.89 -10.12
C GLN A 51 18.75 11.06 -9.33
N LEU A 52 18.67 11.22 -8.00
CA LEU A 52 19.85 11.31 -7.12
C LEU A 52 20.73 10.06 -7.15
N THR A 53 20.13 8.90 -7.36
CA THR A 53 20.83 7.61 -7.47
C THR A 53 21.31 7.30 -8.89
N GLY A 54 21.03 8.18 -9.86
CA GLY A 54 21.45 8.03 -11.26
C GLY A 54 20.65 7.01 -12.05
N VAL A 55 19.51 6.53 -11.53
CA VAL A 55 18.62 5.59 -12.24
C VAL A 55 17.47 6.33 -12.93
N SER A 56 16.71 5.62 -13.77
CA SER A 56 15.53 6.18 -14.42
C SER A 56 14.44 6.57 -13.41
N ALA A 57 13.77 7.70 -13.62
CA ALA A 57 12.68 8.18 -12.78
C ALA A 57 11.55 7.14 -12.57
N ILE A 58 11.33 6.26 -13.55
CA ILE A 58 10.34 5.18 -13.46
C ILE A 58 10.64 4.20 -12.33
N VAL A 59 11.92 4.02 -11.98
CA VAL A 59 12.34 3.18 -10.86
C VAL A 59 11.86 3.77 -9.54
N GLY A 60 11.86 5.09 -9.42
CA GLY A 60 11.28 5.80 -8.27
C GLY A 60 9.79 5.50 -8.13
N LEU A 61 9.04 5.52 -9.22
CA LEU A 61 7.61 5.16 -9.22
C LEU A 61 7.38 3.72 -8.76
N TYR A 62 8.16 2.77 -9.26
CA TYR A 62 8.06 1.38 -8.80
C TYR A 62 8.40 1.22 -7.31
N SER A 63 9.42 1.96 -6.84
CA SER A 63 9.84 1.92 -5.44
C SER A 63 8.83 2.50 -4.46
N CYS A 64 7.94 3.39 -4.88
CA CYS A 64 6.88 3.90 -4.01
C CYS A 64 5.59 3.09 -4.15
N VAL A 65 5.17 2.74 -5.37
CA VAL A 65 3.87 2.06 -5.59
C VAL A 65 3.87 0.61 -5.10
N LEU A 66 4.87 -0.19 -5.48
CA LEU A 66 4.87 -1.63 -5.17
C LEU A 66 4.91 -1.90 -3.66
N PRO A 67 5.80 -1.26 -2.87
CA PRO A 67 5.81 -1.48 -1.42
C PRO A 67 4.53 -1.00 -0.73
N MET A 68 3.90 0.08 -1.21
CA MET A 68 2.62 0.53 -0.66
C MET A 68 1.50 -0.49 -0.90
N LEU A 69 1.47 -1.16 -2.06
CA LEU A 69 0.50 -2.24 -2.32
C LEU A 69 0.74 -3.45 -1.42
N VAL A 70 2.01 -3.83 -1.23
CA VAL A 70 2.37 -4.91 -0.30
C VAL A 70 1.97 -4.54 1.12
N TYR A 71 2.24 -3.30 1.55
CA TYR A 71 1.86 -2.80 2.87
C TYR A 71 0.35 -2.75 3.06
N ALA A 72 -0.43 -2.36 2.05
CA ALA A 72 -1.89 -2.35 2.14
C ALA A 72 -2.49 -3.76 2.33
N LEU A 73 -1.80 -4.81 1.90
CA LEU A 73 -2.26 -6.20 2.02
C LEU A 73 -1.75 -6.90 3.28
N MET A 74 -0.48 -6.66 3.62
CA MET A 74 0.22 -7.37 4.71
C MET A 74 0.38 -6.54 5.98
N GLY A 75 0.13 -5.22 5.91
CA GLY A 75 0.19 -4.31 7.04
C GLY A 75 -0.98 -4.50 8.00
N THR A 76 -0.72 -4.27 9.29
CA THR A 76 -1.67 -4.40 10.40
C THR A 76 -2.07 -3.03 10.94
#